data_AF-A0A8N1SAJ4-F1
#
_entry.id   AF-A0A8N1SAJ4-F1
#
_cell.length_a   1.000
_cell.length_b   1.000
_cell.length_c   1.000
_cell.angle_alpha   90.00
_cell.angle_beta   90.00
_cell.angle_gamma   90.00
#
_symmetry.space_group_name_H-M   'P 1'
#
loop_
_entity.id
_entity.type
_entity.pdbx_description
1 polymer ?
#
loop_
_entity_poly.entity_id
_entity_poly.type
_entity_poly.pdbx_seq_one_letter_code
_entity_poly.pdbx_strand_id
1 'polypeptide(L)'
;MKSVVIPMQIKKPKLVRTKILMNKLYKLIYQQKVKFNNQVYSIRRGVPQGIRISSILSDIYYQHMINEKFAEYANNGLFDAIYVDDIIYITESDHYAKMFLEKIRNGIPEYNVTFNPDKIQSKTNPSKGPIKIKFLKQIITL
;
A
#
# COMPACT_ATOMS: atom_id res chain seq x y z
N MET A 1 7.47 -20.29 -35.91
CA MET A 1 7.04 -21.11 -34.75
C MET A 1 5.60 -20.75 -34.41
N LYS A 2 4.66 -21.69 -34.47
CA LYS A 2 3.28 -21.47 -34.02
C LYS A 2 3.20 -21.81 -32.52
N SER A 3 2.82 -20.84 -31.70
CA SER A 3 2.60 -21.03 -30.27
C SER A 3 1.40 -21.95 -30.06
N VAL A 4 1.62 -23.14 -29.51
CA VAL A 4 0.55 -24.04 -29.10
C VAL A 4 -0.02 -23.54 -27.77
N VAL A 5 -1.23 -23.00 -27.79
CA VAL A 5 -1.96 -22.66 -26.57
C VAL A 5 -2.62 -23.93 -26.05
N ILE A 6 -2.01 -24.56 -25.06
CA ILE A 6 -2.63 -25.69 -24.35
C ILE A 6 -3.69 -25.10 -23.41
N PRO A 7 -4.99 -25.42 -23.58
CA PRO A 7 -6.01 -24.92 -22.68
C PRO A 7 -5.78 -25.49 -21.28
N MET A 8 -5.40 -24.62 -20.35
CA MET A 8 -5.30 -24.97 -18.94
C MET A 8 -6.71 -25.30 -18.44
N GLN A 9 -6.95 -26.54 -18.01
CA GLN A 9 -8.21 -26.90 -17.34
C GLN A 9 -8.28 -26.14 -16.01
N ILE A 10 -8.92 -24.96 -16.02
CA ILE A 10 -9.14 -24.16 -14.81
C ILE A 10 -10.18 -24.92 -13.98
N LYS A 11 -9.69 -25.64 -12.96
CA LYS A 11 -10.53 -26.31 -11.97
C LYS A 11 -11.47 -25.25 -11.37
N LYS A 12 -12.79 -25.47 -11.44
CA LYS A 12 -13.77 -24.51 -10.91
C LYS A 12 -13.43 -24.18 -9.44
N PRO A 13 -13.43 -22.90 -9.05
CA PRO A 13 -13.13 -22.51 -7.69
C PRO A 13 -14.15 -23.14 -6.73
N LYS A 14 -13.65 -23.77 -5.66
CA LYS A 14 -14.51 -24.37 -4.64
C LYS A 14 -15.01 -23.26 -3.71
N LEU A 15 -16.32 -23.16 -3.53
CA LEU A 15 -16.90 -22.24 -2.54
C LEU A 15 -16.43 -22.67 -1.13
N VAL A 16 -15.92 -21.70 -0.38
CA VAL A 16 -15.41 -21.93 0.98
C VAL A 16 -16.18 -21.03 1.95
N ARG A 17 -16.51 -21.54 3.14
CA ARG A 17 -17.14 -20.72 4.18
C ARG A 17 -16.17 -19.64 4.66
N THR A 18 -16.66 -18.42 4.86
CA THR A 18 -15.88 -17.27 5.37
C THR A 18 -15.12 -17.62 6.65
N LYS A 19 -15.74 -18.35 7.59
CA LYS A 19 -15.07 -18.80 8.83
C LYS A 19 -13.78 -19.60 8.58
N ILE A 20 -13.78 -20.47 7.56
CA ILE A 20 -12.61 -21.28 7.21
C ILE A 20 -11.52 -20.38 6.62
N LEU A 21 -11.90 -19.45 5.75
CA LEU A 21 -10.98 -18.47 5.16
C LEU A 21 -10.36 -17.59 6.24
N MET A 22 -11.16 -17.02 7.14
CA MET A 22 -10.70 -16.17 8.24
C MET A 22 -9.73 -16.91 9.17
N ASN A 23 -10.00 -18.18 9.48
CA ASN A 23 -9.07 -18.99 10.27
C ASN A 23 -7.72 -19.17 9.54
N LYS A 24 -7.73 -19.39 8.22
CA LYS A 24 -6.49 -19.48 7.43
C LYS A 24 -5.72 -18.16 7.43
N LEU A 25 -6.40 -17.03 7.23
CA LEU A 25 -5.79 -15.71 7.28
C LEU A 25 -5.19 -15.41 8.65
N TYR A 26 -5.93 -15.72 9.73
CA TYR A 26 -5.44 -15.55 11.10
C TYR A 26 -4.13 -16.31 11.33
N LYS A 27 -4.05 -17.57 10.90
CA LYS A 27 -2.81 -18.36 11.00
C LYS A 27 -1.67 -17.77 10.16
N LEU A 28 -1.99 -17.28 8.96
CA LEU A 28 -1.02 -16.68 8.05
C LEU A 28 -0.48 -15.33 8.52
N ILE A 29 -1.21 -14.60 9.36
CA ILE A 29 -0.78 -13.31 9.90
C ILE A 29 -0.08 -13.51 11.25
N TYR A 30 -0.70 -14.27 12.17
CA TYR A 30 -0.30 -14.29 13.58
C TYR A 30 0.48 -15.53 14.02
N GLN A 31 0.46 -16.61 13.24
CA GLN A 31 1.11 -17.89 13.62
C GLN A 31 2.31 -18.23 12.75
N GLN A 32 2.90 -17.22 12.11
CA GLN A 32 4.07 -17.40 11.26
C GLN A 32 5.32 -17.66 12.10
N LYS A 33 6.09 -18.67 11.67
CA LYS A 33 7.35 -19.05 12.28
C LYS A 33 8.44 -19.07 11.22
N VAL A 34 9.61 -18.54 11.56
CA VAL A 34 10.81 -18.57 10.72
C VAL A 34 11.91 -19.32 11.44
N LYS A 35 12.66 -20.13 10.68
CA LYS A 35 13.84 -20.83 11.20
C LYS A 35 15.08 -20.06 10.79
N PHE A 36 15.88 -19.65 11.77
CA PHE A 36 17.14 -18.95 11.56
C PHE A 36 18.17 -19.48 12.55
N ASN A 37 19.39 -19.79 12.10
CA ASN A 37 20.47 -20.35 12.94
C ASN A 37 20.01 -21.52 13.84
N ASN A 38 19.29 -22.48 13.25
CA ASN A 38 18.72 -23.64 13.93
C ASN A 38 17.70 -23.36 15.06
N GLN A 39 17.30 -22.10 15.25
CA GLN A 39 16.28 -21.67 16.19
C GLN A 39 15.00 -21.28 15.45
N VAL A 40 13.86 -21.43 16.11
CA VAL A 40 12.53 -21.10 15.55
C VAL A 40 12.01 -19.84 16.24
N TYR A 41 11.73 -18.82 15.45
CA TYR A 41 11.20 -17.53 15.91
C TYR A 41 9.78 -17.34 15.41
N SER A 42 8.92 -16.75 16.24
CA SER A 42 7.57 -16.33 15.83
C SER A 42 7.58 -14.89 15.39
N ILE A 43 6.99 -14.60 14.24
CA ILE A 43 6.84 -13.23 13.73
C ILE A 43 5.63 -12.60 14.42
N ARG A 44 5.89 -11.56 15.22
CA ARG A 44 4.85 -10.86 16.01
C ARG A 44 4.41 -9.52 15.42
N ARG A 45 5.14 -8.99 14.43
CA ARG A 45 4.85 -7.71 13.78
C ARG A 45 5.03 -7.83 12.28
N GLY A 46 4.03 -7.32 11.55
CA GLY A 46 4.00 -7.34 10.09
C GLY A 46 3.70 -8.71 9.49
N VAL A 47 3.56 -8.73 8.15
CA VAL A 47 3.45 -9.96 7.37
C VAL A 47 4.83 -10.28 6.81
N PRO A 48 5.31 -11.54 6.93
CA PRO A 48 6.61 -11.93 6.37
C PRO A 48 6.69 -11.65 4.87
N GLN A 49 7.79 -11.03 4.43
CA GLN A 49 8.06 -10.80 3.00
C GLN A 49 8.21 -12.14 2.28
N GLY A 50 7.56 -12.29 1.12
CA GLY A 50 7.61 -13.51 0.30
C GLY A 50 6.39 -14.44 0.42
N ILE A 51 5.41 -14.12 1.27
CA ILE A 51 4.10 -14.81 1.23
C ILE A 51 3.30 -14.26 0.04
N ARG A 52 2.77 -15.13 -0.83
CA ARG A 52 2.00 -14.70 -2.03
C ARG A 52 0.80 -13.79 -1.75
N ILE A 53 0.27 -13.80 -0.53
CA ILE A 53 -0.87 -12.97 -0.13
C ILE A 53 -0.46 -11.69 0.60
N SER A 54 0.84 -11.44 0.83
CA SER A 54 1.29 -10.28 1.59
C SER A 54 0.89 -8.98 0.92
N SER A 55 0.98 -8.90 -0.41
CA SER A 55 0.54 -7.74 -1.19
C SER A 55 -0.95 -7.47 -1.00
N ILE A 56 -1.79 -8.50 -1.12
CA ILE A 56 -3.26 -8.37 -0.95
C ILE A 56 -3.60 -7.94 0.48
N LEU A 57 -2.94 -8.50 1.50
CA LEU A 57 -3.17 -8.11 2.88
C LEU A 57 -2.73 -6.68 3.17
N SER A 58 -1.59 -6.27 2.61
CA SER A 58 -1.09 -4.89 2.70
C SER A 58 -2.05 -3.92 2.03
N ASP A 59 -2.57 -4.28 0.86
CA ASP A 59 -3.50 -3.48 0.08
C ASP A 59 -4.83 -3.29 0.83
N ILE A 60 -5.40 -4.37 1.39
CA ILE A 60 -6.61 -4.28 2.25
C ILE A 60 -6.36 -3.35 3.45
N TYR A 61 -5.19 -3.48 4.10
CA TYR A 61 -4.84 -2.69 5.27
C TYR A 61 -4.71 -1.20 4.93
N TYR A 62 -3.97 -0.86 3.88
CA TYR A 62 -3.76 0.52 3.46
C TYR A 62 -5.00 1.13 2.83
N GLN A 63 -5.82 0.38 2.09
CA GLN A 63 -7.10 0.89 1.59
C GLN A 63 -8.05 1.28 2.72
N HIS A 64 -8.13 0.45 3.77
CA HIS A 64 -8.91 0.80 4.96
C HIS A 64 -8.36 2.08 5.62
N MET A 65 -7.04 2.21 5.72
CA MET A 65 -6.38 3.42 6.24
C MET A 65 -6.69 4.67 5.43
N ILE A 66 -6.64 4.60 4.08
CA ILE A 66 -6.98 5.71 3.19
C ILE A 66 -8.42 6.15 3.43
N ASN A 67 -9.35 5.19 3.41
CA ASN A 67 -10.77 5.48 3.55
C ASN A 67 -11.08 6.15 4.90
N GLU A 68 -10.44 5.69 5.98
CA GLU A 68 -10.69 6.22 7.31
C GLU A 68 -9.95 7.54 7.60
N LYS A 69 -8.71 7.69 7.11
CA LYS A 69 -7.82 8.81 7.50
C LYS A 69 -7.68 9.87 6.42
N PHE A 70 -8.01 9.56 5.17
CA PHE A 70 -7.79 10.44 4.03
C PHE A 70 -9.04 10.77 3.20
N ALA A 71 -10.24 10.36 3.64
CA ALA A 71 -11.49 10.66 2.93
C ALA A 71 -11.69 12.16 2.63
N GLU A 72 -11.28 13.05 3.55
CA GLU A 72 -11.39 14.50 3.34
C GLU A 72 -10.50 15.02 2.21
N TYR A 73 -9.35 14.39 1.96
CA TYR A 73 -8.40 14.79 0.91
C TYR A 73 -8.85 14.30 -0.46
N ALA A 74 -9.51 13.12 -0.51
CA ALA A 74 -10.04 12.53 -1.73
C ALA A 74 -11.10 13.40 -2.41
N ASN A 75 -11.87 14.19 -1.63
CA ASN A 75 -12.85 15.13 -2.16
C ASN A 75 -12.24 16.47 -2.64
N ASN A 76 -10.97 16.73 -2.30
CA ASN A 76 -10.32 18.03 -2.51
C ASN A 76 -9.02 17.93 -3.32
N GLY A 77 -8.81 16.81 -4.01
CA GLY A 77 -7.64 16.60 -4.84
C GLY A 77 -7.62 15.22 -5.48
N LEU A 78 -6.65 15.01 -6.35
CA LEU A 78 -6.35 13.71 -6.92
C LEU A 78 -5.43 12.96 -5.96
N PHE A 79 -5.98 11.91 -5.36
CA PHE A 79 -5.23 10.96 -4.55
C PHE A 79 -4.88 9.75 -5.42
N ASP A 80 -3.80 9.87 -6.19
CA ASP A 80 -3.42 8.83 -7.13
C ASP A 80 -2.36 7.89 -6.54
N ALA A 81 -2.78 6.65 -6.38
CA ALA A 81 -2.03 5.42 -6.14
C ALA A 81 -1.19 5.35 -4.85
N ILE A 82 -1.75 4.68 -3.82
CA ILE A 82 -0.91 3.85 -2.94
C ILE A 82 -0.47 2.64 -3.76
N TYR A 83 0.73 2.70 -4.34
CA TYR A 83 1.39 1.47 -4.79
C TYR A 83 2.23 0.93 -3.65
N VAL A 84 1.60 0.12 -2.81
CA VAL A 84 2.17 -0.46 -1.59
C VAL A 84 2.56 0.61 -0.57
N ASP A 85 3.74 1.24 -0.72
CA ASP A 85 4.34 2.14 0.27
C ASP A 85 4.45 3.60 -0.24
N ASP A 86 4.32 3.83 -1.55
CA ASP A 86 4.44 5.17 -2.13
C ASP A 86 3.05 5.81 -2.28
N ILE A 87 2.91 7.08 -1.86
CA ILE A 87 1.66 7.85 -1.91
C ILE A 87 1.91 9.17 -2.65
N ILE A 88 1.02 9.53 -3.58
CA ILE A 88 0.99 10.86 -4.19
C ILE A 88 -0.35 11.52 -3.93
N TYR A 89 -0.29 12.79 -3.51
CA TYR A 89 -1.45 13.66 -3.38
C TYR A 89 -1.23 14.93 -4.19
N ILE A 90 -2.19 15.25 -5.06
CA ILE A 90 -2.18 16.43 -5.93
C ILE A 90 -3.46 17.21 -5.64
N THR A 91 -3.34 18.49 -5.33
CA THR A 91 -4.48 19.37 -5.09
C THR A 91 -4.17 20.78 -5.57
N GLU A 92 -5.20 21.50 -6.00
CA GLU A 92 -5.12 22.93 -6.31
C GLU A 92 -5.15 23.80 -5.05
N SER A 93 -5.56 23.25 -3.91
CA SER A 93 -5.67 23.96 -2.64
C SER A 93 -4.36 23.85 -1.84
N ASP A 94 -3.68 24.99 -1.67
CA ASP A 94 -2.49 25.09 -0.81
C ASP A 94 -2.77 24.66 0.64
N HIS A 95 -3.99 24.92 1.13
CA HIS A 95 -4.43 24.50 2.46
C HIS A 95 -4.40 22.97 2.62
N TYR A 96 -5.04 22.24 1.69
CA TYR A 96 -5.06 20.78 1.75
C TYR A 96 -3.69 20.17 1.48
N ALA A 97 -2.87 20.78 0.61
CA ALA A 97 -1.49 20.34 0.38
C ALA A 97 -0.65 20.39 1.67
N LYS A 98 -0.74 21.50 2.42
CA LYS A 98 -0.03 21.67 3.70
C LYS A 98 -0.54 20.72 4.78
N MET A 99 -1.86 20.58 4.92
CA MET A 99 -2.45 19.64 5.88
C MET A 99 -2.04 18.20 5.59
N PHE A 100 -2.08 17.79 4.32
CA PHE A 100 -1.65 16.46 3.92
C PHE A 100 -0.17 16.23 4.25
N LEU A 101 0.70 17.19 3.91
CA LEU A 101 2.13 17.11 4.20
C LEU A 101 2.42 16.97 5.70
N GLU A 102 1.71 17.73 6.54
CA GLU A 102 1.83 17.65 7.99
C GLU A 102 1.39 16.26 8.51
N LYS A 103 0.26 15.76 7.99
CA LYS A 103 -0.24 14.41 8.34
C LYS A 103 0.76 13.32 7.97
N ILE A 104 1.38 13.39 6.79
CA ILE A 104 2.42 12.44 6.36
C ILE A 104 3.67 12.55 7.24
N ARG A 105 4.10 13.75 7.63
CA ARG A 105 5.26 13.93 8.52
C ARG A 105 5.04 13.34 9.92
N ASN A 106 3.81 13.46 10.43
CA ASN A 106 3.43 12.90 11.72
C ASN A 106 3.18 11.37 11.67
N GLY A 107 3.07 10.81 10.46
CA GLY A 107 2.69 9.42 10.27
C GLY A 107 1.23 9.15 10.64
N ILE A 108 0.89 7.88 10.76
CA ILE A 108 -0.47 7.41 11.06
C ILE A 108 -0.37 6.39 12.19
N PRO A 109 -0.25 6.86 13.46
CA PRO A 109 0.03 6.00 14.60
C PRO A 109 -1.00 4.88 14.81
N GLU A 110 -2.27 5.13 14.52
CA GLU A 110 -3.35 4.14 14.65
C GLU A 110 -3.17 2.94 13.70
N TYR A 111 -2.41 3.15 12.62
CA TYR A 111 -2.05 2.13 11.65
C TYR A 111 -0.57 1.71 11.76
N ASN A 112 0.15 2.15 12.79
CA ASN A 112 1.60 1.92 12.94
C ASN A 112 2.40 2.28 11.67
N VAL A 113 1.97 3.30 10.93
CA VAL A 113 2.63 3.76 9.71
C VAL A 113 3.48 4.98 10.02
N THR A 114 4.73 4.93 9.59
CA THR A 114 5.68 6.04 9.64
C THR A 114 6.29 6.23 8.27
N PHE A 115 6.46 7.48 7.85
CA PHE A 115 7.10 7.81 6.58
C PHE A 115 8.55 8.22 6.82
N ASN A 116 9.43 7.85 5.89
CA ASN A 116 10.83 8.28 5.96
C ASN A 116 10.92 9.79 5.61
N PRO A 117 11.34 10.67 6.54
CA PRO A 117 11.39 12.11 6.31
C PRO A 117 12.23 12.51 5.10
N ASP A 118 13.34 11.82 4.86
CA ASP A 118 14.27 12.11 3.76
C ASP A 118 13.71 11.79 2.38
N LYS A 119 12.63 10.99 2.33
CA LYS A 119 11.95 10.60 1.10
C LYS A 119 10.71 11.45 0.80
N ILE A 120 10.27 12.28 1.74
CA ILE A 120 9.10 13.14 1.56
C ILE A 120 9.49 14.30 0.65
N GLN A 121 8.76 14.48 -0.45
CA GLN A 121 8.95 15.59 -1.38
C GLN A 121 7.64 16.38 -1.51
N SER A 122 7.73 17.71 -1.44
CA SER A 122 6.57 18.60 -1.60
C SER A 122 6.90 19.76 -2.53
N LYS A 123 6.00 20.06 -3.45
CA LYS A 123 6.07 21.24 -4.33
C LYS A 123 4.84 22.11 -4.10
N THR A 124 4.81 22.81 -2.97
CA THR A 124 3.80 23.83 -2.67
C THR A 124 4.20 25.13 -3.35
N ASN A 125 3.27 25.77 -4.07
CA ASN A 125 3.50 27.03 -4.80
C ASN A 125 4.55 26.92 -5.95
N PRO A 126 4.31 26.05 -6.94
CA PRO A 126 5.24 25.83 -8.05
C PRO A 126 5.43 27.13 -8.85
N SER A 127 6.69 27.57 -8.97
CA SER A 127 7.09 28.62 -9.92
C SER A 127 6.61 28.30 -11.34
N LYS A 128 6.25 29.31 -12.14
CA LYS A 128 5.71 29.18 -13.52
C LYS A 128 6.52 28.16 -14.34
N GLY A 129 5.98 26.95 -14.50
CA GLY A 129 6.59 25.86 -15.24
C GLY A 129 5.97 24.50 -14.91
N PRO A 130 6.13 23.50 -15.80
CA PRO A 130 5.55 22.17 -15.60
C PRO A 130 6.18 21.46 -14.40
N ILE A 131 5.34 20.83 -13.58
CA ILE A 131 5.78 20.12 -12.38
C ILE A 131 6.18 18.71 -12.76
N LYS A 132 7.48 18.42 -12.73
CA LYS A 132 8.00 17.06 -12.91
C LYS A 132 8.09 16.33 -11.57
N ILE A 133 7.47 15.15 -11.48
CA ILE A 133 7.51 14.25 -10.33
C ILE A 133 7.98 12.88 -10.81
N LYS A 134 8.86 12.22 -10.03
CA LYS A 134 9.26 10.84 -10.30
C LYS A 134 8.45 9.90 -9.43
N PHE A 135 7.63 9.04 -10.03
CA PHE A 135 6.79 8.07 -9.34
C PHE A 135 6.90 6.71 -10.02
N LEU A 136 7.13 5.64 -9.27
CA LEU A 136 7.29 4.28 -9.82
C LEU A 136 8.30 4.19 -10.99
N LYS A 137 9.39 4.95 -10.88
CA LYS A 137 10.44 5.13 -11.91
C LYS A 137 9.98 5.80 -13.21
N GLN A 138 8.75 6.29 -13.27
CA GLN A 138 8.22 7.11 -14.36
C GLN A 138 8.28 8.59 -14.00
N ILE A 139 8.37 9.45 -15.01
CA ILE A 139 8.30 10.90 -14.84
C ILE A 139 6.89 11.35 -15.22
N ILE A 140 6.16 11.89 -14.25
CA ILE A 140 4.86 12.51 -14.44
C ILE A 140 5.11 14.01 -14.59
N THR A 141 4.51 14.60 -15.62
CA THR A 141 4.53 16.05 -15.85
C THR A 141 3.11 16.57 -15.67
N LEU A 142 2.92 17.42 -14.67
CA LEU A 142 1.66 18.12 -14.38
C LEU A 142 1.75 19.59 -14.83
#